data_AF-X1JQ60-F1
#
_entry.id   AF-X1JQ60-F1
#
_cell.length_a   1.000
_cell.length_b   1.000
_cell.length_c   1.000
_cell.angle_alpha   90.00
_cell.angle_beta   90.00
_cell.angle_gamma   90.00
#
_symmetry.space_group_name_H-M   'P 1'
#
loop_
_entity.id
_entity.type
_entity.pdbx_description
1 polymer ?
#
loop_
_entity_poly.entity_id
_entity_poly.type
_entity_poly.pdbx_seq_one_letter_code
_entity_poly.pdbx_strand_id
1 'polypeptide(L)'
;PLLITNHPEVAGGIFASYFLASIFMFFVQAWGVNLFVKVISIPKFILVPVVLSLCIIGSYVLNNRLSDLYILFFLGIIGYFLIKNKFALAPIILGCILGPIAETNLRRAMMISYDWSLFFTRPISLGFLIIGVTSIFYSVWQKNKQGHKENFEKIK
;
A
#
# COMPACT_ATOMS: atom_id res chain seq x y z
N PRO A 1 9.24 28.51 -7.50
CA PRO A 1 10.12 29.23 -8.46
C PRO A 1 11.04 30.26 -7.80
N LEU A 2 10.54 31.12 -6.90
CA LEU A 2 11.34 32.18 -6.27
C LEU A 2 12.36 31.69 -5.22
N LEU A 3 12.15 30.52 -4.60
CA LEU A 3 13.10 29.97 -3.61
C LEU A 3 14.43 29.53 -4.22
N ILE A 4 14.39 28.98 -5.45
CA ILE A 4 15.58 28.46 -6.14
C ILE A 4 16.43 29.62 -6.70
N THR A 5 15.79 30.71 -7.11
CA THR A 5 16.46 31.91 -7.63
C THR A 5 16.91 32.90 -6.56
N ASN A 6 16.18 33.07 -5.44
CA ASN A 6 16.57 34.03 -4.39
C ASN A 6 17.47 33.43 -3.30
N HIS A 7 17.42 32.13 -3.06
CA HIS A 7 18.25 31.46 -2.06
C HIS A 7 18.78 30.11 -2.58
N PRO A 8 19.73 30.11 -3.55
CA PRO A 8 20.28 28.90 -4.14
C PRO A 8 21.00 28.01 -3.12
N GLU A 9 21.52 28.59 -2.04
CA GLU A 9 22.20 27.89 -0.95
C GLU A 9 21.26 26.98 -0.14
N VAL A 10 20.04 27.40 0.18
CA VAL A 10 19.06 26.54 0.89
C VAL A 10 18.46 25.48 -0.03
N ALA A 11 18.21 25.82 -1.30
CA ALA A 11 17.73 24.82 -2.26
C ALA A 11 18.79 23.72 -2.47
N GLY A 12 20.05 24.11 -2.68
CA GLY A 12 21.18 23.17 -2.77
C GLY A 12 21.38 22.34 -1.50
N GLY A 13 21.24 22.95 -0.32
CA GLY A 13 21.30 22.25 0.97
C GLY A 13 20.19 21.21 1.15
N ILE A 14 18.95 21.50 0.71
CA ILE A 14 17.84 20.54 0.77
C ILE A 14 18.09 19.36 -0.19
N PHE A 15 18.54 19.61 -1.41
CA PHE A 15 18.85 18.51 -2.35
C PHE A 15 20.04 17.67 -1.90
N ALA A 16 21.10 18.31 -1.37
CA ALA A 16 22.27 17.61 -0.84
C ALA A 16 21.92 16.77 0.40
N SER A 17 21.13 17.31 1.33
CA SER A 17 20.66 16.57 2.50
C SER A 17 19.69 15.45 2.14
N TYR A 18 18.83 15.61 1.14
CA TYR A 18 17.96 14.53 0.64
C TYR A 18 18.77 13.38 0.04
N PHE A 19 19.80 13.70 -0.75
CA PHE A 19 20.71 12.72 -1.31
C PHE A 19 21.47 11.96 -0.21
N LEU A 20 22.00 12.71 0.78
CA LEU A 20 22.70 12.12 1.92
C LEU A 20 21.76 11.27 2.80
N ALA A 21 20.53 11.74 3.04
CA ALA A 21 19.50 11.02 3.79
C ALA A 21 19.10 9.72 3.10
N SER A 22 19.02 9.71 1.76
CA SER A 22 18.70 8.50 1.00
C SER A 22 19.78 7.42 1.18
N ILE A 23 21.06 7.82 1.14
CA ILE A 23 22.19 6.92 1.41
C ILE A 23 22.11 6.40 2.86
N PHE A 24 21.91 7.30 3.82
CA PHE A 24 21.83 6.91 5.23
C PHE A 24 20.63 5.98 5.52
N MET A 25 19.48 6.26 4.91
CA MET A 25 18.26 5.44 5.02
C MET A 25 18.49 4.03 4.47
N PHE A 26 19.29 3.87 3.42
CA PHE A 26 19.67 2.55 2.92
C PHE A 26 20.50 1.78 3.96
N PHE A 27 21.53 2.39 4.54
CA PHE A 27 22.35 1.74 5.57
C PHE A 27 21.55 1.39 6.83
N VAL A 28 20.71 2.31 7.30
CA VAL A 28 19.85 2.08 8.47
C VAL A 28 18.84 0.96 8.22
N GLN A 29 18.21 0.91 7.03
CA GLN A 29 17.32 -0.18 6.68
C GLN A 29 18.06 -1.52 6.56
N ALA A 30 19.24 -1.54 5.93
CA ALA A 30 20.06 -2.75 5.78
C ALA A 30 20.55 -3.29 7.14
N TRP A 31 20.88 -2.42 8.09
CA TRP A 31 21.23 -2.84 9.44
C TRP A 31 20.00 -3.24 10.26
N GLY A 32 18.92 -2.46 10.15
CA GLY A 32 17.67 -2.67 10.89
C GLY A 32 16.93 -3.96 10.52
N VAL A 33 17.00 -4.40 9.26
CA VAL A 33 16.31 -5.62 8.80
C VAL A 33 16.70 -6.86 9.63
N ASN A 34 17.96 -6.95 10.06
CA ASN A 34 18.43 -8.06 10.90
C ASN A 34 17.71 -8.09 12.26
N LEU A 35 17.39 -6.93 12.82
CA LEU A 35 16.63 -6.84 14.07
C LEU A 35 15.17 -7.24 13.84
N PHE A 36 14.53 -6.73 12.78
CA PHE A 36 13.14 -7.04 12.46
C PHE A 36 12.91 -8.51 12.14
N VAL A 37 13.83 -9.16 11.42
CA VAL A 37 13.76 -10.60 11.14
C VAL A 37 13.77 -11.42 12.43
N LYS A 38 14.54 -11.00 13.44
CA LYS A 38 14.59 -11.68 14.74
C LYS A 38 13.26 -11.58 15.50
N VAL A 39 12.54 -10.46 15.39
CA VAL A 39 11.21 -10.29 15.97
C VAL A 39 10.16 -11.17 15.27
N ILE A 40 10.25 -11.29 13.95
CA ILE A 40 9.33 -12.14 13.15
C ILE A 40 9.60 -13.64 13.38
N SER A 41 10.83 -14.01 13.78
CA SER A 41 11.21 -15.40 14.09
C SER A 41 10.62 -15.94 15.40
N ILE A 42 9.97 -15.08 16.21
CA ILE A 42 9.28 -15.50 17.43
C ILE A 42 8.13 -16.46 17.06
N PRO A 43 7.91 -17.55 17.83
CA PRO A 43 6.85 -18.51 17.53
C PRO A 43 5.48 -17.83 17.39
N LYS A 44 4.76 -18.18 16.33
CA LYS A 44 3.48 -17.58 15.94
C LYS A 44 2.43 -17.60 17.06
N PHE A 45 2.50 -18.59 17.94
CA PHE A 45 1.60 -18.71 19.10
C PHE A 45 1.70 -17.50 20.05
N ILE A 46 2.87 -16.88 20.19
CA ILE A 46 3.07 -15.68 21.02
C ILE A 46 2.87 -14.41 20.16
N LEU A 47 3.30 -14.43 18.90
CA LEU A 47 3.22 -13.27 18.02
C LEU A 47 1.78 -12.82 17.77
N VAL A 48 0.88 -13.77 17.50
CA VAL A 48 -0.54 -13.48 17.20
C VAL A 48 -1.26 -12.75 18.36
N PRO A 49 -1.27 -13.24 19.61
CA PRO A 49 -1.96 -12.56 20.70
C PRO A 49 -1.35 -11.20 21.05
N VAL A 50 -0.03 -11.05 20.94
CA VAL A 50 0.65 -9.76 21.17
C VAL A 50 0.23 -8.72 20.13
N VAL A 51 0.28 -9.09 18.84
CA VAL A 51 -0.13 -8.20 17.74
C VAL A 51 -1.62 -7.86 17.84
N LEU A 52 -2.49 -8.84 18.12
CA LEU A 52 -3.92 -8.60 18.29
C LEU A 52 -4.21 -7.64 19.45
N SER A 53 -3.56 -7.83 20.60
CA SER A 53 -3.72 -6.95 21.75
C SER A 53 -3.29 -5.52 21.40
N LEU A 54 -2.16 -5.37 20.71
CA LEU A 54 -1.64 -4.07 20.29
C LEU A 54 -2.55 -3.39 19.26
N CYS A 55 -3.16 -4.14 18.34
CA CYS A 55 -4.16 -3.63 17.39
C CYS A 55 -5.45 -3.16 18.10
N ILE A 56 -5.93 -3.92 19.09
CA ILE A 56 -7.12 -3.54 19.87
C ILE A 56 -6.87 -2.25 20.64
N ILE A 57 -5.73 -2.17 21.35
CA ILE A 57 -5.33 -0.97 22.11
C ILE A 57 -5.15 0.20 21.15
N GLY A 58 -4.43 0.02 20.04
CA GLY A 58 -4.18 1.08 19.06
C GLY A 58 -5.46 1.62 18.43
N SER A 59 -6.39 0.74 18.04
CA SER A 59 -7.67 1.15 17.47
C SER A 59 -8.54 1.88 18.49
N TYR A 60 -8.50 1.49 19.77
CA TYR A 60 -9.24 2.18 20.84
C TYR A 60 -8.69 3.58 21.10
N VAL A 61 -7.36 3.74 21.17
CA VAL A 61 -6.69 5.01 21.56
C VAL A 61 -6.92 6.12 20.53
N LEU A 62 -7.01 5.81 19.24
CA LEU A 62 -7.10 6.83 18.17
C LEU A 62 -8.37 7.67 18.22
N ASN A 63 -9.52 7.05 18.51
CA ASN A 63 -10.82 7.72 18.47
C ASN A 63 -11.63 7.56 19.77
N ASN A 64 -11.19 6.73 20.72
CA ASN A 64 -11.92 6.38 21.95
C ASN A 64 -13.37 5.92 21.68
N ARG A 65 -13.61 5.28 20.54
CA ARG A 65 -14.93 4.79 20.11
C ARG A 65 -14.93 3.28 20.06
N LEU A 66 -15.92 2.68 20.72
CA LEU A 66 -16.15 1.23 20.69
C LEU A 66 -16.54 0.73 19.29
N SER A 67 -17.09 1.59 18.43
CA SER A 67 -17.43 1.27 17.04
C SER A 67 -16.21 0.80 16.23
N ASP A 68 -15.04 1.39 16.44
CA ASP A 68 -13.81 1.01 15.74
C ASP A 68 -13.34 -0.40 16.14
N LEU A 69 -13.60 -0.84 17.38
CA LEU A 69 -13.33 -2.21 17.81
C LEU A 69 -14.25 -3.21 17.12
N TYR A 70 -15.54 -2.90 16.95
CA TYR A 70 -16.46 -3.78 16.22
C TYR A 70 -16.01 -3.96 14.77
N ILE A 71 -15.57 -2.88 14.11
CA ILE A 71 -15.03 -2.92 12.75
C ILE A 71 -13.74 -3.73 12.71
N LEU A 72 -12.82 -3.51 13.64
CA LEU A 72 -11.58 -4.28 13.78
C LEU A 72 -11.87 -5.78 13.92
N PHE A 73 -12.80 -6.15 14.79
CA PHE A 73 -13.14 -7.56 15.04
C PHE A 73 -13.78 -8.20 13.81
N PHE A 74 -14.72 -7.50 13.16
CA PHE A 74 -15.35 -7.95 11.92
C PHE A 74 -14.33 -8.11 10.79
N LEU A 75 -13.44 -7.14 10.60
CA LEU A 75 -12.38 -7.17 9.58
C LEU A 75 -11.35 -8.27 9.88
N GLY A 76 -11.07 -8.54 11.17
CA GLY A 76 -10.21 -9.64 11.60
C GLY A 76 -10.78 -11.01 11.28
N ILE A 77 -12.08 -11.22 11.52
CA ILE A 77 -12.79 -12.46 11.14
C ILE A 77 -12.80 -12.65 9.64
N ILE A 78 -13.11 -11.59 8.89
CA ILE A 78 -13.04 -11.59 7.42
C ILE A 78 -11.62 -11.95 6.98
N GLY A 79 -10.59 -11.28 7.49
CA GLY A 79 -9.20 -11.56 7.19
C GLY A 79 -8.81 -13.02 7.42
N TYR A 80 -9.26 -13.62 8.53
CA TYR A 80 -9.06 -15.04 8.80
C TYR A 80 -9.71 -15.95 7.75
N PHE A 81 -10.94 -15.64 7.33
CA PHE A 81 -11.61 -16.38 6.26
C PHE A 81 -10.87 -16.26 4.93
N LEU A 82 -10.35 -15.07 4.59
CA LEU A 82 -9.56 -14.89 3.36
C LEU A 82 -8.25 -15.66 3.37
N ILE A 83 -7.56 -15.74 4.52
CA ILE A 83 -6.37 -16.58 4.71
C ILE A 83 -6.71 -18.04 4.44
N LYS A 84 -7.84 -18.53 4.98
CA LYS A 84 -8.30 -19.91 4.80
C LYS A 84 -8.57 -20.25 3.33
N ASN A 85 -9.02 -19.26 2.55
CA ASN A 85 -9.28 -19.41 1.11
C ASN A 85 -8.03 -19.15 0.22
N LYS A 86 -6.82 -19.07 0.80
CA LYS A 86 -5.55 -18.82 0.10
C LYS A 86 -5.50 -17.47 -0.66
N PHE A 87 -6.30 -16.49 -0.29
CA PHE A 87 -6.17 -15.15 -0.85
C PHE A 87 -4.98 -14.41 -0.20
N ALA A 88 -4.20 -13.71 -1.01
CA ALA A 88 -3.17 -12.81 -0.50
C ALA A 88 -3.84 -11.60 0.18
N LEU A 89 -3.65 -11.43 1.50
CA LEU A 89 -4.24 -10.28 2.22
C LEU A 89 -3.59 -8.95 1.85
N ALA A 90 -2.29 -8.97 1.52
CA ALA A 90 -1.54 -7.76 1.18
C ALA A 90 -2.21 -6.87 0.12
N PRO A 91 -2.60 -7.36 -1.07
CA PRO A 91 -3.28 -6.54 -2.08
C PRO A 91 -4.67 -6.06 -1.64
N ILE A 92 -5.38 -6.81 -0.79
CA ILE A 92 -6.72 -6.44 -0.32
C ILE A 92 -6.63 -5.28 0.66
N ILE A 93 -5.70 -5.33 1.60
CA ILE A 93 -5.44 -4.25 2.54
C ILE A 93 -4.94 -3.00 1.79
N LEU A 94 -4.01 -3.17 0.85
CA LEU A 94 -3.53 -2.09 -0.02
C LEU A 94 -4.69 -1.44 -0.79
N GLY A 95 -5.57 -2.23 -1.41
CA GLY A 95 -6.76 -1.72 -2.10
C GLY A 95 -7.71 -0.95 -1.18
N CYS A 96 -7.91 -1.42 0.05
CA CYS A 96 -8.76 -0.75 1.03
C CYS A 96 -8.19 0.62 1.46
N ILE A 97 -6.87 0.74 1.59
CA ILE A 97 -6.20 2.00 1.94
C ILE A 97 -6.14 2.95 0.74
N LEU A 98 -5.84 2.41 -0.45
CA LEU A 98 -5.70 3.17 -1.69
C LEU A 98 -7.05 3.66 -2.24
N GLY A 99 -8.13 2.91 -2.03
CA GLY A 99 -9.48 3.25 -2.50
C GLY A 99 -9.94 4.68 -2.15
N PRO A 100 -9.99 5.08 -0.87
CA PRO A 100 -10.41 6.44 -0.50
C PRO A 100 -9.45 7.52 -1.02
N ILE A 101 -8.15 7.21 -1.11
CA ILE A 101 -7.16 8.11 -1.70
C ILE A 101 -7.45 8.31 -3.18
N ALA A 102 -7.71 7.23 -3.92
CA ALA A 102 -8.07 7.27 -5.34
C ALA A 102 -9.37 8.05 -5.57
N GLU A 103 -10.42 7.77 -4.80
CA GLU A 103 -11.71 8.49 -4.87
C GLU A 103 -11.56 9.99 -4.59
N THR A 104 -10.77 10.34 -3.57
CA THR A 104 -10.53 11.75 -3.23
C THR A 104 -9.78 12.47 -4.35
N ASN A 105 -8.80 11.81 -4.97
CA ASN A 105 -8.07 12.38 -6.10
C ASN A 105 -8.92 12.47 -7.37
N LEU A 106 -9.77 11.48 -7.64
CA LEU A 106 -10.74 11.50 -8.74
C LEU A 106 -11.73 12.65 -8.56
N ARG A 107 -12.31 12.78 -7.36
CA ARG A 107 -13.20 13.89 -7.01
C ARG A 107 -12.50 15.24 -7.16
N ARG A 108 -11.26 15.37 -6.69
CA ARG A 108 -10.45 16.59 -6.84
C ARG A 108 -10.22 16.95 -8.31
N ALA A 109 -9.91 15.94 -9.14
CA ALA A 109 -9.76 16.14 -10.58
C ALA A 109 -11.07 16.63 -11.24
N MET A 110 -12.21 16.03 -10.90
CA MET A 110 -13.53 16.44 -11.41
C MET A 110 -13.99 17.82 -10.90
N MET A 111 -13.57 18.24 -9.70
CA MET A 111 -13.85 19.60 -9.21
C MET A 111 -13.07 20.68 -9.97
N ILE A 112 -11.88 20.37 -10.49
CA ILE A 112 -11.03 21.33 -11.22
C ILE A 112 -11.55 21.53 -12.65
N SER A 113 -12.19 20.52 -13.24
CA SER A 113 -12.86 20.67 -14.53
C SER A 113 -14.04 19.71 -14.63
N TYR A 114 -15.20 20.27 -14.93
CA TYR A 114 -16.50 19.60 -14.91
C TYR A 114 -16.69 18.57 -16.04
N ASP A 115 -15.72 18.41 -16.94
CA ASP A 115 -15.85 17.57 -18.14
C ASP A 115 -14.93 16.34 -18.08
N TRP A 116 -15.50 15.17 -18.37
CA TRP A 116 -14.83 13.86 -18.45
C TRP A 116 -13.78 13.82 -19.57
N SER A 117 -13.84 14.78 -20.50
CA SER A 117 -12.86 14.98 -21.58
C SER A 117 -11.43 15.30 -21.08
N LEU A 118 -11.26 15.67 -19.80
CA LEU A 118 -9.94 16.00 -19.25
C LEU A 118 -8.99 14.79 -19.13
N PHE A 119 -9.54 13.59 -18.92
CA PHE A 119 -8.76 12.34 -18.92
C PHE A 119 -8.14 12.05 -20.31
N PHE A 120 -8.80 12.50 -21.38
CA PHE A 120 -8.30 12.36 -22.75
C PHE A 120 -7.42 13.54 -23.19
N THR A 121 -7.68 14.74 -22.66
CA THR A 121 -6.95 15.96 -23.03
C THR A 121 -5.57 16.07 -22.34
N ARG A 122 -5.40 15.47 -21.15
CA ARG A 122 -4.12 15.44 -20.43
C ARG A 122 -3.32 14.17 -20.79
N PRO A 123 -2.21 14.27 -21.54
CA PRO A 123 -1.44 13.10 -21.99
C PRO A 123 -0.88 12.24 -20.86
N ILE A 124 -0.57 12.84 -19.70
CA ILE A 124 -0.13 12.11 -18.50
C ILE A 124 -1.26 11.25 -17.90
N SER A 125 -2.49 11.76 -17.89
CA SER A 125 -3.64 11.05 -17.32
C SER A 125 -4.02 9.86 -18.21
N LEU A 126 -4.04 10.08 -19.52
CA LEU A 126 -4.28 9.04 -20.52
C LEU A 126 -3.20 7.93 -20.44
N GLY A 127 -1.93 8.30 -20.28
CA GLY A 127 -0.84 7.34 -20.07
C GLY A 127 -1.05 6.48 -18.83
N PHE A 128 -1.40 7.07 -17.69
CA PHE A 128 -1.72 6.32 -16.46
C PHE A 128 -2.94 5.40 -16.62
N LEU A 129 -3.96 5.84 -17.36
CA LEU A 129 -5.16 5.06 -17.62
C LEU A 129 -4.84 3.83 -18.49
N ILE A 130 -4.05 4.01 -19.55
CA ILE A 130 -3.59 2.92 -20.42
C ILE A 130 -2.71 1.93 -19.61
N ILE A 131 -1.79 2.43 -18.78
CA ILE A 131 -0.96 1.58 -17.92
C ILE A 131 -1.82 0.80 -16.93
N GLY A 132 -2.83 1.44 -16.33
CA GLY A 132 -3.77 0.77 -15.42
C GLY A 132 -4.56 -0.34 -16.12
N VAL A 133 -5.14 -0.05 -17.29
CA VAL A 133 -5.91 -1.02 -18.07
C VAL A 133 -5.02 -2.18 -18.54
N THR A 134 -3.83 -1.89 -19.05
CA THR A 134 -2.88 -2.93 -19.49
C THR A 134 -2.35 -3.75 -18.32
N SER A 135 -2.14 -3.16 -17.14
CA SER A 135 -1.76 -3.88 -15.91
C SER A 135 -2.87 -4.82 -15.43
N ILE A 136 -4.13 -4.38 -15.44
CA ILE A 136 -5.28 -5.24 -15.13
C ILE A 136 -5.39 -6.37 -16.16
N PHE A 137 -5.27 -6.05 -17.45
CA PHE A 137 -5.34 -7.04 -18.52
C PHE A 137 -4.23 -8.08 -18.41
N TYR A 138 -3.00 -7.63 -18.14
CA TYR A 138 -1.84 -8.50 -17.92
C TYR A 138 -2.01 -9.36 -16.66
N SER A 139 -2.52 -8.79 -15.56
CA SER A 139 -2.78 -9.52 -14.31
C SER A 139 -3.85 -10.59 -14.50
N VAL A 140 -4.95 -10.28 -15.19
CA VAL A 140 -6.03 -11.24 -15.51
C VAL A 140 -5.51 -12.35 -16.42
N TRP A 141 -4.73 -12.01 -17.44
CA TRP A 141 -4.13 -12.99 -18.35
C TRP A 141 -3.12 -13.90 -17.64
N GLN A 142 -2.34 -13.34 -16.71
CA GLN A 142 -1.39 -14.09 -15.88
C GLN A 142 -2.09 -14.99 -14.86
N LYS A 143 -3.22 -14.56 -14.30
CA LYS A 143 -4.04 -15.36 -13.37
C LYS A 143 -4.65 -16.58 -14.06
N ASN A 144 -5.09 -16.45 -15.32
CA ASN A 144 -5.51 -17.58 -16.15
C ASN A 144 -4.36 -18.56 -16.44
N LYS A 145 -3.10 -18.08 -16.48
CA LYS A 145 -1.92 -18.93 -16.70
C LYS A 145 -1.42 -19.61 -15.41
N GLN A 146 -1.65 -19.00 -14.25
CA GLN A 146 -1.31 -19.57 -12.94
C GLN A 146 -2.27 -20.68 -12.49
N GLY A 147 -3.57 -20.57 -12.80
CA GLY A 147 -4.53 -21.66 -12.58
C GLY A 147 -4.24 -22.94 -13.39
N HIS A 148 -3.45 -22.83 -14.48
CA HIS A 148 -3.03 -23.98 -15.26
C HIS A 148 -1.80 -24.68 -14.66
N LYS A 149 -0.87 -23.97 -13.99
CA LYS A 149 0.33 -24.59 -13.41
C LYS A 149 0.03 -25.45 -12.17
N GLU A 150 -0.94 -25.06 -11.33
CA GLU A 150 -1.33 -25.87 -10.16
C GLU A 150 -1.98 -27.22 -10.53
N ASN A 151 -2.59 -27.33 -11.72
CA ASN A 151 -3.16 -28.61 -12.20
C ASN A 151 -2.11 -29.55 -12.81
N PHE A 152 -1.02 -29.03 -13.38
CA PHE A 152 0.04 -29.87 -13.96
C PHE A 152 0.98 -30.49 -12.91
N GLU A 153 1.10 -29.90 -11.71
CA GLU A 153 1.89 -30.47 -10.61
C GLU A 153 1.14 -31.57 -9.83
N LYS A 154 -0.19 -31.63 -9.94
CA LYS A 154 -1.01 -32.71 -9.36
C LYS A 154 -1.14 -33.96 -10.23
N ILE A 155 -0.73 -33.89 -11.49
CA ILE A 155 -0.85 -35.00 -12.47
C ILE A 155 0.48 -35.75 -12.63
N LYS A 156 1.55 -35.33 -11.95
CA LYS A 156 2.86 -35.99 -11.91
C LYS A 156 3.18 -36.44 -10.49
#